data_AF-A0A970EGG9-F1
#
_entry.id   AF-A0A970EGG9-F1
#
_cell.length_a   1.000
_cell.length_b   1.000
_cell.length_c   1.000
_cell.angle_alpha   90.00
_cell.angle_beta   90.00
_cell.angle_gamma   90.00
#
_symmetry.space_group_name_H-M   'P 1'
#
loop_
_entity.id
_entity.type
_entity.pdbx_description
1 polymer ?
#
loop_
_entity_poly.entity_id
_entity_poly.type
_entity_poly.pdbx_seq_one_letter_code
_entity_poly.pdbx_strand_id
1 'polypeptide(L)' 'GQICLNGAAARLVQPGDIIIIMAYALMTEEEAKNAKPKIVFVDEKNRIINKN' A
#
# COMPACT_ATOMS: atom_id res chain seq x y z
N GLY A 1 -4.21 -4.56 11.99
CA GLY A 1 -3.12 -3.55 12.15
C GLY A 1 -3.70 -2.15 12.20
N GLN A 2 -2.87 -1.14 12.46
CA GLN A 2 -3.29 0.27 12.47
C GLN A 2 -2.69 1.00 11.25
N ILE A 3 -3.53 1.75 10.55
CA ILE A 3 -3.12 2.69 9.51
C ILE A 3 -3.55 4.09 9.96
N CYS A 4 -2.61 5.03 10.00
CA CYS A 4 -2.86 6.39 10.48
C CYS A 4 -2.23 7.38 9.52
N LEU A 5 -3.05 8.24 8.91
CA LEU A 5 -2.58 9.40 8.15
C LEU A 5 -2.55 10.60 9.09
N ASN A 6 -1.39 11.24 9.18
CA ASN A 6 -1.14 12.33 10.12
C ASN A 6 -0.99 13.68 9.41
N GLY A 7 -1.13 14.76 10.17
CA GLY A 7 -0.86 16.12 9.69
C GLY A 7 -1.77 16.53 8.52
N ALA A 8 -1.19 17.17 7.50
CA ALA A 8 -1.95 17.67 6.36
C ALA A 8 -2.68 16.56 5.58
N ALA A 9 -2.12 15.34 5.53
CA ALA A 9 -2.73 14.20 4.86
C ALA A 9 -4.05 13.77 5.52
N ALA A 10 -4.20 13.97 6.83
CA ALA A 10 -5.45 13.68 7.56
C ALA A 10 -6.64 14.52 7.09
N ARG A 11 -6.41 15.64 6.36
CA ARG A 11 -7.48 16.47 5.80
C ARG A 11 -8.10 15.88 4.53
N LEU A 12 -7.48 14.84 3.96
CA LEU A 12 -7.86 14.26 2.67
C LEU A 12 -8.55 12.90 2.79
N VAL A 13 -8.69 12.37 4.01
CA VAL A 13 -9.25 11.05 4.30
C VAL A 13 -10.01 11.06 5.62
N GLN A 14 -10.83 10.04 5.86
CA GLN A 14 -11.54 9.82 7.13
C GLN A 14 -11.31 8.40 7.67
N PRO A 15 -11.40 8.19 9.01
CA PRO A 15 -11.42 6.84 9.56
C PRO A 15 -12.54 5.99 8.93
N GLY A 16 -12.17 4.85 8.35
CA GLY A 16 -13.10 3.94 7.67
C GLY A 16 -12.95 3.93 6.14
N ASP A 17 -12.25 4.90 5.55
CA ASP A 17 -11.95 4.88 4.13
C ASP A 17 -11.09 3.68 3.75
N ILE A 18 -11.41 3.06 2.61
CA ILE A 18 -10.56 2.04 1.99
C ILE A 18 -9.49 2.75 1.16
N ILE A 19 -8.22 2.49 1.46
CA ILE A 19 -7.08 3.11 0.78
C ILE A 19 -6.15 2.07 0.15
N ILE A 20 -5.31 2.52 -0.79
CA ILE A 20 -4.21 1.74 -1.37
C ILE A 20 -2.89 2.45 -1.01
N ILE A 21 -1.92 1.70 -0.46
CA ILE A 21 -0.57 2.20 -0.15
C ILE A 21 0.40 1.63 -1.19
N MET A 22 1.12 2.50 -1.90
CA MET A 22 2.08 2.11 -2.94
C MET A 22 3.49 2.60 -2.61
N ALA A 23 4.48 1.80 -2.96
CA ALA A 23 5.90 2.18 -2.96
C ALA A 23 6.45 1.97 -4.37
N TYR A 24 7.22 2.95 -4.83
CA TYR A 24 7.83 2.95 -6.16
C TYR A 24 9.35 2.87 -6.06
N ALA A 25 9.98 2.36 -7.10
CA ALA A 25 11.43 2.36 -7.26
C ALA A 25 11.78 2.82 -8.67
N LEU A 26 12.90 3.53 -8.79
CA LEU A 26 13.51 3.79 -10.08
C LEU A 26 14.21 2.53 -10.55
N MET A 27 13.97 2.17 -11.80
CA MET A 27 14.50 0.97 -12.42
C MET A 27 14.87 1.28 -13.86
N THR A 28 15.87 0.58 -14.36
CA THR A 28 16.09 0.45 -15.80
C THR A 28 14.96 -0.38 -16.43
N GLU A 29 14.83 -0.30 -17.75
CA GLU A 29 13.82 -1.09 -18.48
C GLU A 29 14.00 -2.61 -18.26
N GLU A 30 15.26 -3.08 -18.21
CA GLU A 30 15.59 -4.49 -18.01
C GLU A 30 15.20 -4.99 -16.61
N GLU A 31 15.44 -4.18 -15.58
CA GLU A 31 15.02 -4.47 -14.21
C GLU A 31 13.49 -4.50 -14.10
N ALA A 32 12.81 -3.52 -14.71
CA ALA A 32 11.35 -3.40 -14.67
C ALA A 32 10.64 -4.61 -15.31
N LYS A 33 11.19 -5.17 -16.40
CA LYS A 33 10.64 -6.36 -17.07
C LYS A 33 10.60 -7.59 -16.16
N ASN A 34 11.55 -7.70 -15.23
CA ASN A 34 11.70 -8.84 -14.34
C ASN A 34 11.21 -8.59 -12.91
N ALA A 35 10.90 -7.33 -12.58
CA ALA A 35 10.44 -6.95 -11.26
C ALA A 35 9.09 -7.59 -10.93
N LYS A 36 9.05 -8.32 -9.80
CA LYS A 36 7.81 -8.82 -9.23
C LYS A 36 7.45 -7.95 -8.02
N PRO A 37 6.39 -7.14 -8.07
CA PRO A 37 5.98 -6.34 -6.93
C PRO A 37 5.50 -7.27 -5.82
N LYS A 38 5.78 -6.87 -4.58
CA LYS A 38 5.23 -7.55 -3.41
C LYS A 38 3.82 -7.02 -3.17
N ILE A 39 2.81 -7.89 -3.23
CA ILE A 39 1.42 -7.50 -3.09
C ILE A 39 0.87 -8.11 -1.79
N VAL A 40 0.30 -7.26 -0.94
CA VAL A 40 -0.30 -7.68 0.34
C VAL A 40 -1.77 -7.32 0.33
N PHE A 41 -2.63 -8.33 0.45
CA PHE A 41 -4.07 -8.14 0.66
C PHE A 41 -4.37 -8.23 2.15
N VAL A 42 -5.29 -7.40 2.62
CA VAL A 42 -5.71 -7.35 4.02
C VAL A 42 -7.24 -7.43 4.15
N ASP A 43 -7.71 -7.82 5.34
CA ASP A 43 -9.12 -7.77 5.75
C ASP A 43 -9.51 -6.38 6.29
N GLU A 44 -10.78 -6.23 6.71
CA GLU A 44 -11.34 -5.01 7.28
C GLU A 44 -10.70 -4.56 8.62
N LYS A 45 -9.93 -5.44 9.27
CA LYS A 45 -9.15 -5.13 10.49
C LYS A 45 -7.67 -4.96 10.18
N ASN A 46 -7.31 -4.76 8.90
CA ASN A 46 -5.94 -4.67 8.41
C ASN A 46 -5.09 -5.88 8.83
N ARG A 47 -5.64 -7.09 8.83
CA ARG A 47 -4.91 -8.36 9.01
C ARG A 47 -4.61 -8.94 7.63
N ILE A 48 -3.42 -9.48 7.44
CA ILE A 48 -3.00 -10.03 6.14
C ILE A 48 -3.85 -11.27 5.82
N ILE A 49 -4.46 -11.28 4.64
CA ILE A 49 -5.20 -12.45 4.11
C ILE A 49 -4.44 -13.16 3.00
N ASN A 50 -3.56 -12.45 2.27
CA ASN A 50 -2.72 -13.02 1.23
C ASN A 50 -1.45 -12.18 1.02
N LYS A 51 -0.36 -12.83 0.60
CA LYS A 51 0.92 -12.21 0.28
C LYS A 51 1.55 -12.95 -0.90
N ASN A 52 1.69 -12.25 -2.03
CA ASN A 52 2.32 -12.74 -3.26
C ASN A 52 3.56 -11.92 -3.61
#